data_AF-E9FQT8-F1
#
_entry.id   AF-E9FQT8-F1
#
_cell.length_a   1.000
_cell.length_b   1.000
_cell.length_c   1.000
_cell.angle_alpha   90.00
_cell.angle_beta   90.00
_cell.angle_gamma   90.00
#
_symmetry.space_group_name_H-M   'P 1'
#
loop_
_entity.id
_entity.type
_entity.pdbx_description
1 polymer ?
#
loop_
_entity_poly.entity_id
_entity_poly.type
_entity_poly.pdbx_seq_one_letter_code
_entity_poly.pdbx_strand_id
1 'polypeptide(L)' 'MEANQLSEAERSNQRRIKNRQSTEFNNEINNPCSKEHKMANECSVKHFEDRDKCKAYFANYRSCMEFWASEVVLFKLE' A
#
# COMPACT_ATOMS: atom_id res chain seq x y z
N MET A 1 -15.06 26.86 14.12
CA MET A 1 -14.64 25.57 13.55
C MET A 1 -15.26 25.48 12.17
N GLU A 2 -14.51 25.86 11.12
CA GLU A 2 -14.97 25.72 9.74
C GLU A 2 -14.68 24.30 9.25
N ALA A 3 -15.71 23.60 8.80
CA ALA A 3 -15.56 22.34 8.10
C ALA A 3 -15.07 22.64 6.67
N ASN A 4 -13.97 21.99 6.27
CA ASN A 4 -13.45 22.04 4.91
C ASN A 4 -14.49 21.43 3.94
N GLN A 5 -15.31 22.27 3.31
CA GLN A 5 -16.30 21.86 2.32
C GLN A 5 -15.61 21.69 0.96
N LEU A 6 -15.01 20.51 0.76
CA LEU A 6 -14.52 20.09 -0.56
C LEU A 6 -15.69 20.00 -1.54
N SER A 7 -15.55 20.64 -2.69
CA SER A 7 -16.50 20.56 -3.81
C SER A 7 -16.60 19.13 -4.36
N GLU A 8 -17.71 18.83 -5.03
CA GLU A 8 -17.93 17.52 -5.66
C GLU A 8 -16.84 17.19 -6.69
N ALA A 9 -16.35 18.22 -7.40
CA ALA A 9 -15.25 18.11 -8.35
C ALA A 9 -13.93 17.73 -7.67
N GLU A 10 -13.57 18.37 -6.55
CA GLU A 10 -12.39 18.03 -5.76
C GLU A 10 -12.49 16.61 -5.18
N ARG A 11 -13.67 16.22 -4.69
CA ARG A 11 -13.91 14.86 -4.18
C ARG A 11 -13.78 13.81 -5.28
N SER A 12 -14.24 14.11 -6.50
CA SER A 12 -14.08 13.24 -7.68
C SER A 12 -12.62 13.12 -8.11
N ASN A 13 -11.88 14.22 -8.14
CA ASN A 13 -10.44 14.22 -8.44
C ASN A 13 -9.64 13.45 -7.39
N GLN A 14 -9.93 13.62 -6.10
CA GLN A 14 -9.29 12.86 -5.03
C GLN A 14 -9.51 11.36 -5.20
N ARG A 15 -10.74 10.93 -5.57
CA ARG A 15 -11.01 9.51 -5.87
C ARG A 15 -10.17 9.01 -7.04
N ARG A 16 -10.05 9.78 -8.13
CA ARG A 16 -9.22 9.42 -9.30
C ARG A 16 -7.74 9.28 -8.93
N ILE A 17 -7.19 10.23 -8.18
CA ILE A 17 -5.79 10.21 -7.73
C ILE A 17 -5.53 8.99 -6.83
N LYS A 18 -6.43 8.74 -5.87
CA LYS A 18 -6.32 7.58 -4.97
C LYS A 18 -6.41 6.25 -5.73
N ASN A 19 -7.28 6.17 -6.73
CA ASN A 19 -7.42 4.96 -7.55
C ASN A 19 -6.17 4.71 -8.39
N ARG A 20 -5.59 5.77 -9.00
CA ARG A 20 -4.32 5.67 -9.74
C ARG A 20 -3.17 5.23 -8.84
N GLN A 21 -3.02 5.84 -7.66
CA GLN A 21 -1.99 5.43 -6.69
C GLN A 21 -2.17 3.99 -6.25
N SER A 22 -3.40 3.53 -6.04
CA SER A 22 -3.70 2.13 -5.74
C SER A 22 -3.27 1.20 -6.89
N THR A 23 -3.50 1.58 -8.14
CA THR A 23 -3.09 0.78 -9.31
C THR A 23 -1.57 0.72 -9.46
N GLU A 24 -0.86 1.85 -9.28
CA GLU A 24 0.61 1.91 -9.37
C GLU A 24 1.27 1.14 -8.22
N PHE A 25 0.70 1.19 -7.01
CA PHE A 25 1.20 0.49 -5.84
C PHE A 25 0.98 -1.04 -5.89
N ASN A 26 -0.11 -1.49 -6.51
CA ASN A 26 -0.37 -2.91 -6.73
C ASN A 26 0.30 -3.46 -8.00
N ASN A 27 1.06 -2.63 -8.71
CA ASN A 27 1.72 -3.02 -9.95
C ASN A 27 3.01 -3.78 -9.62
N GLU A 28 3.10 -5.06 -10.02
CA GLU A 28 4.30 -5.90 -9.79
C GLU A 28 5.56 -5.34 -10.45
N ILE A 29 5.41 -4.45 -11.43
CA ILE A 29 6.50 -3.80 -12.15
C ILE A 29 7.15 -2.68 -11.33
N ASN A 30 6.36 -1.92 -10.57
CA ASN A 30 6.83 -0.71 -9.87
C ASN A 30 6.96 -0.89 -8.36
N ASN A 31 6.32 -1.93 -7.80
CA ASN A 31 6.40 -2.27 -6.39
C ASN A 31 6.83 -3.73 -6.25
N PRO A 32 8.11 -3.99 -5.90
CA PRO A 32 8.61 -5.35 -5.75
C PRO A 32 7.97 -6.09 -4.55
N CYS A 33 7.22 -5.40 -3.68
CA CYS A 33 6.48 -5.98 -2.56
C CYS A 33 4.97 -6.10 -2.81
N SER A 34 4.52 -5.94 -4.06
CA SER A 34 3.10 -5.97 -4.40
C SER A 34 2.44 -7.32 -4.10
N LYS A 35 3.18 -8.43 -4.26
CA LYS A 35 2.70 -9.79 -4.01
C LYS A 35 2.46 -10.03 -2.53
N GLU A 36 3.41 -9.61 -1.70
CA GLU A 36 3.37 -9.71 -0.25
C GLU A 36 2.25 -8.83 0.31
N HIS A 37 2.08 -7.63 -0.25
CA HIS A 37 0.96 -6.76 0.07
C HIS A 37 -0.39 -7.42 -0.26
N LYS A 38 -0.52 -8.01 -1.45
CA LYS A 38 -1.73 -8.73 -1.87
C LYS A 38 -2.04 -9.89 -0.94
N MET A 39 -1.06 -10.74 -0.61
CA MET A 39 -1.24 -11.87 0.30
C MET A 39 -1.65 -11.43 1.72
N ALA A 40 -1.01 -10.38 2.24
CA ALA A 40 -1.38 -9.81 3.54
C ALA A 40 -2.81 -9.27 3.55
N ASN A 41 -3.23 -8.60 2.47
CA ASN A 41 -4.58 -8.08 2.33
C ASN A 41 -5.62 -9.22 2.19
N GLU A 42 -5.35 -10.22 1.36
CA GLU A 42 -6.21 -11.40 1.22
C GLU A 42 -6.37 -12.15 2.53
N CYS A 43 -5.30 -12.32 3.30
CA CYS A 43 -5.35 -12.93 4.63
C CYS A 43 -6.21 -12.08 5.58
N SER A 44 -6.04 -10.75 5.56
CA SER A 44 -6.81 -9.83 6.40
C SER A 44 -8.31 -9.88 6.13
N VAL A 45 -8.70 -10.00 4.86
CA VAL A 45 -10.11 -10.14 4.46
C VAL A 45 -10.67 -11.50 4.91
N LYS A 46 -9.88 -12.57 4.80
CA LYS A 46 -10.29 -13.93 5.20
C LYS A 46 -10.35 -14.12 6.72
N HIS A 47 -9.51 -13.41 7.48
CA HIS A 47 -9.37 -13.54 8.93
C HIS A 47 -9.55 -12.19 9.63
N PHE A 48 -10.69 -11.53 9.37
CA PHE A 48 -10.98 -10.19 9.88
C PHE A 48 -10.91 -10.09 11.42
N GLU A 49 -11.33 -11.15 12.12
CA GLU A 49 -11.38 -11.22 13.58
C GLU A 49 -10.04 -11.66 14.22
N ASP A 50 -9.18 -12.33 13.46
CA ASP A 50 -7.96 -12.95 13.97
C ASP A 50 -6.77 -12.59 13.08
N ARG A 51 -6.27 -11.36 13.29
CA ARG A 51 -5.11 -10.83 12.57
C ARG A 51 -3.81 -11.56 12.91
N ASP A 52 -3.79 -12.32 14.00
CA ASP A 52 -2.63 -13.08 14.42
C ASP A 52 -2.32 -14.22 13.44
N LYS A 53 -3.36 -14.79 12.81
CA LYS A 53 -3.20 -15.76 11.70
C LYS A 53 -2.46 -15.17 10.49
N CYS A 54 -2.46 -13.85 10.35
CA CYS A 54 -1.81 -13.15 9.24
C CYS A 54 -0.42 -12.60 9.57
N LYS A 55 0.10 -12.82 10.79
CA LYS A 55 1.42 -12.31 11.24
C LYS A 55 2.54 -12.62 10.26
N ALA A 56 2.59 -13.84 9.71
CA ALA A 56 3.62 -14.23 8.75
C ALA A 56 3.55 -13.42 7.45
N TYR A 57 2.35 -13.16 6.92
CA TYR A 57 2.19 -12.36 5.70
C TYR A 57 2.55 -10.89 5.95
N PHE A 58 2.20 -10.34 7.11
CA PHE A 58 2.61 -8.98 7.48
C PHE A 58 4.12 -8.87 7.69
N ALA A 59 4.74 -9.87 8.33
CA ALA A 59 6.18 -9.92 8.52
C ALA A 59 6.90 -10.00 7.17
N ASN A 60 6.44 -10.84 6.25
CA ASN A 60 7.02 -10.94 4.90
C ASN A 60 6.90 -9.63 4.12
N TYR A 61 5.72 -9.00 4.16
CA TYR A 61 5.53 -7.70 3.53
C TYR A 61 6.45 -6.63 4.12
N ARG A 62 6.61 -6.60 5.45
CA ARG A 62 7.52 -5.69 6.13
C ARG A 62 8.99 -5.94 5.75
N SER A 63 9.44 -7.19 5.77
CA SER A 63 10.81 -7.55 5.38
C SER A 63 11.10 -7.17 3.93
N CYS A 64 10.13 -7.37 3.02
CA CYS A 64 10.26 -6.93 1.64
C CYS A 64 10.44 -5.41 1.57
N MET A 65 9.59 -4.64 2.25
CA MET A 65 9.70 -3.19 2.27
C MET A 65 11.03 -2.71 2.86
N GLU A 66 11.51 -3.33 3.93
CA GLU A 66 12.81 -3.00 4.54
C GLU A 66 13.97 -3.32 3.60
N PHE A 67 13.94 -4.48 2.92
CA PHE A 67 14.93 -4.86 1.92
C PHE A 67 14.99 -3.85 0.77
N TRP A 68 13.87 -3.56 0.12
CA TRP A 68 13.86 -2.65 -1.03
C TRP A 68 13.98 -1.18 -0.64
N ALA A 69 13.56 -0.76 0.56
CA ALA A 69 13.85 0.57 1.06
C ALA A 69 15.36 0.78 1.23
N SER A 70 16.10 -0.25 1.64
CA SER A 70 17.56 -0.19 1.74
C SER A 70 18.23 -0.02 0.36
N GLU A 71 17.71 -0.70 -0.66
CA GLU A 71 18.18 -0.56 -2.05
C GLU A 71 17.83 0.82 -2.67
N VAL A 72 16.65 1.37 -2.37
CA VAL A 72 16.21 2.69 -2.88
C VAL A 72 16.94 3.86 -2.19
N VAL A 73 17.52 3.65 -1.00
CA VAL A 73 18.40 4.66 -0.35
C VAL A 73 19.73 4.80 -1.11
N LEU A 74 20.21 3.75 -1.78
CA LEU A 74 21.44 3.76 -2.59
C LEU A 74 21.28 4.51 -3.92
N PHE A 75 20.10 4.44 -4.56
CA PHE A 75 19.85 5.11 -5.86
C PHE A 75 19.47 6.61 -5.78
N LYS A 76 19.45 7.22 -4.59
CA LYS A 76 19.17 8.67 -4.40
C LYS A 76 20.41 9.50 -4.06
N LEU A 77 21.59 8.90 -4.05
CA LEU A 77 22.88 9.58 -3.94
C LEU A 77 23.63 9.48 -5.27
N GLU A 78 23.08 10.12 -6.30
CA GLU A 78 23.83 10.52 -7.50
C GLU A 78 23.29 11.83 -8.06
#